data_AF-W9AX05-F1
#
_entry.id   AF-W9AX05-F1
#
_cell.length_a   1.000
_cell.length_b   1.000
_cell.length_c   1.000
_cell.angle_alpha   90.00
_cell.angle_beta   90.00
_cell.angle_gamma   90.00
#
_symmetry.space_group_name_H-M   'P 1'
#
loop_
_entity.id
_entity.type
_entity.pdbx_description
1 polymer ?
#
loop_
_entity_poly.entity_id
_entity_poly.type
_entity_poly.pdbx_seq_one_letter_code
_entity_poly.pdbx_strand_id
1 'polypeptide(L)'
;MTATTWMRPILRFGAAAAGAGAVALAGAAIAGADSGINFTPGNDGLLNGGTGNRGVLNFGVANTGIANNLLGPGGLNNGIANGLLGGSGNQGVANLGNANVGVANIGAFNGGIANIGAFNGGIANIGGPNVGLLNVGQFNLGAVNVGNGRGGILRLGF
;
A
#
# COMPACT_ATOMS: atom_id res chain seq x y z
N MET A 1 -33.92 60.57 -19.83
CA MET A 1 -32.89 59.85 -19.05
C MET A 1 -33.11 58.36 -19.28
N THR A 2 -32.23 57.72 -20.04
CA THR A 2 -32.30 56.29 -20.39
C THR A 2 -31.51 55.48 -19.38
N ALA A 3 -32.16 54.54 -18.68
CA ALA A 3 -31.51 53.69 -17.70
C ALA A 3 -30.87 52.47 -18.39
N THR A 4 -29.54 52.43 -18.47
CA THR A 4 -28.78 51.29 -19.02
C THR A 4 -28.75 50.14 -18.01
N THR A 5 -29.57 49.10 -18.22
CA THR A 5 -29.54 47.88 -17.41
C THR A 5 -28.38 46.96 -17.84
N TRP A 6 -27.29 46.99 -17.07
CA TRP A 6 -26.17 46.08 -17.27
C TRP A 6 -26.53 44.63 -16.89
N MET A 7 -26.65 43.77 -17.89
CA MET A 7 -26.78 42.33 -17.68
C MET A 7 -25.45 41.75 -17.18
N ARG A 8 -25.39 41.37 -15.91
CA ARG A 8 -24.24 40.67 -15.33
C ARG A 8 -24.19 39.21 -15.82
N PRO A 9 -23.08 38.71 -16.41
CA PRO A 9 -22.98 37.31 -16.79
C PRO A 9 -22.79 36.44 -15.53
N ILE A 10 -23.76 35.57 -15.25
CA ILE A 10 -23.60 34.54 -14.21
C ILE A 10 -22.81 33.39 -14.81
N LEU A 11 -21.51 33.35 -14.52
CA LEU A 11 -20.65 32.22 -14.89
C LEU A 11 -21.00 31.01 -14.02
N ARG A 12 -21.94 30.18 -14.49
CA ARG A 12 -22.29 28.91 -13.83
C ARG A 12 -21.18 27.88 -14.06
N PHE A 13 -20.23 27.80 -13.12
CA PHE A 13 -19.38 26.62 -13.04
C PHE A 13 -20.23 25.40 -12.67
N GLY A 14 -20.43 24.51 -13.65
CA GLY A 14 -21.06 23.21 -13.41
C GLY A 14 -20.14 22.34 -12.56
N ALA A 15 -20.43 22.24 -11.26
CA ALA A 15 -19.75 21.29 -10.40
C ALA A 15 -20.08 19.86 -10.87
N ALA A 16 -19.09 19.17 -11.43
CA ALA A 16 -19.20 17.77 -11.82
C ALA A 16 -19.27 16.88 -10.56
N ALA A 17 -20.46 16.79 -9.96
CA ALA A 17 -20.74 16.12 -8.69
C ALA A 17 -20.58 14.58 -8.72
N ALA A 18 -20.04 14.02 -9.80
CA ALA A 18 -19.83 12.58 -9.98
C ALA A 18 -18.42 12.09 -9.53
N GLY A 19 -17.42 12.99 -9.41
CA GLY A 19 -16.04 12.60 -9.05
C GLY A 19 -15.71 12.72 -7.56
N ALA A 20 -16.17 13.81 -6.92
CA ALA A 20 -15.80 14.11 -5.53
C ALA A 20 -16.39 13.12 -4.51
N GLY A 21 -17.60 12.59 -4.74
CA GLY A 21 -18.30 11.73 -3.79
C GLY A 21 -17.58 10.40 -3.50
N ALA A 22 -16.99 9.76 -4.51
CA ALA A 22 -16.27 8.50 -4.33
C ALA A 22 -14.96 8.66 -3.54
N VAL A 23 -14.24 9.77 -3.77
CA VAL A 23 -13.01 10.10 -3.04
C VAL A 23 -13.34 10.59 -1.62
N ALA A 24 -14.38 11.41 -1.46
CA ALA A 24 -14.82 11.92 -0.16
C ALA A 24 -15.42 10.82 0.73
N LEU A 25 -16.15 9.85 0.19
CA LEU A 25 -16.68 8.72 0.97
C LEU A 25 -15.55 7.80 1.48
N ALA A 26 -14.48 7.63 0.71
CA ALA A 26 -13.29 6.91 1.15
C ALA A 26 -12.47 7.70 2.20
N GLY A 27 -12.42 9.04 2.11
CA GLY A 27 -11.70 9.89 3.06
C GLY A 27 -12.45 10.19 4.37
N ALA A 28 -13.77 10.35 4.31
CA ALA A 28 -14.59 10.77 5.46
C ALA A 28 -14.66 9.72 6.58
N ALA A 29 -14.46 8.44 6.26
CA ALA A 29 -14.44 7.36 7.24
C ALA A 29 -13.23 7.37 8.19
N ILE A 30 -12.26 8.28 7.98
CA ILE A 30 -10.98 8.32 8.69
C ILE A 30 -10.68 9.73 9.27
N ALA A 31 -11.63 10.66 9.21
CA ALA A 31 -11.48 12.03 9.71
C ALA A 31 -11.58 12.12 11.25
N GLY A 32 -10.59 11.56 11.93
CA GLY A 32 -10.31 11.86 13.34
C GLY A 32 -9.69 13.26 13.49
N ALA A 33 -9.77 13.83 14.69
CA ALA A 33 -9.04 15.05 15.03
C ALA A 33 -7.57 14.74 15.27
N ASP A 34 -6.67 15.57 14.73
CA ASP A 34 -5.23 15.32 14.75
C ASP A 34 -4.67 15.21 16.17
N SER A 35 -4.02 14.09 16.46
CA SER A 35 -3.12 13.99 17.61
C SER A 35 -1.68 14.31 17.18
N GLY A 36 -1.00 15.19 17.92
CA GLY A 36 0.45 15.46 17.78
C GLY A 36 0.88 16.39 16.63
N ILE A 37 2.17 16.33 16.26
CA ILE A 37 2.81 17.25 15.31
C ILE A 37 2.99 16.55 13.97
N ASN A 38 2.13 16.83 13.00
CA ASN A 38 2.16 16.22 11.66
C ASN A 38 2.38 17.30 10.57
N PHE A 39 2.88 16.88 9.40
CA PHE A 39 3.18 17.79 8.27
C PHE A 39 1.91 18.28 7.56
N THR A 40 0.80 17.56 7.70
CA THR A 40 -0.50 17.87 7.10
C THR A 40 -1.64 17.44 8.03
N PRO A 41 -2.83 18.04 7.90
CA PRO A 41 -3.98 17.67 8.73
C PRO A 41 -4.58 16.30 8.41
N GLY A 42 -5.40 15.80 9.33
CA GLY A 42 -6.09 14.51 9.27
C GLY A 42 -5.23 13.34 9.73
N ASN A 43 -4.23 13.53 10.58
CA ASN A 43 -3.26 12.50 10.99
C ASN A 43 -3.07 12.44 12.51
N ASP A 44 -2.90 11.21 13.02
CA ASP A 44 -2.64 10.87 14.42
C ASP A 44 -1.15 10.54 14.65
N GLY A 45 -0.51 11.16 15.64
CA GLY A 45 0.86 10.88 16.09
C GLY A 45 1.91 11.92 15.68
N LEU A 46 3.03 11.50 15.08
CA LEU A 46 4.22 12.35 14.91
C LEU A 46 4.84 12.27 13.51
N LEU A 47 5.05 13.44 12.89
CA LEU A 47 5.71 13.64 11.59
C LEU A 47 5.09 12.82 10.44
N ASN A 48 3.80 12.54 10.51
CA ASN A 48 3.06 11.94 9.40
C ASN A 48 2.72 13.00 8.33
N GLY A 49 2.57 12.58 7.07
CA GLY A 49 2.19 13.43 5.94
C GLY A 49 1.15 12.78 5.02
N GLY A 50 0.31 13.58 4.37
CA GLY A 50 -0.89 13.10 3.68
C GLY A 50 -2.11 13.09 4.60
N THR A 51 -2.93 12.03 4.60
CA THR A 51 -4.26 12.04 5.28
C THR A 51 -4.64 10.68 5.84
N GLY A 52 -5.23 10.67 7.04
CA GLY A 52 -5.75 9.48 7.73
C GLY A 52 -4.68 8.61 8.40
N ASN A 53 -3.42 9.05 8.44
CA ASN A 53 -2.33 8.23 8.93
C ASN A 53 -2.24 8.25 10.46
N ARG A 54 -1.89 7.11 11.08
CA ARG A 54 -1.73 6.95 12.53
C ARG A 54 -0.37 6.38 12.90
N GLY A 55 0.34 7.05 13.80
CA GLY A 55 1.63 6.62 14.35
C GLY A 55 2.75 7.59 14.01
N VAL A 56 3.88 7.12 13.50
CA VAL A 56 5.09 7.96 13.32
C VAL A 56 5.64 7.89 11.89
N LEU A 57 5.95 9.04 11.28
CA LEU A 57 6.63 9.14 9.97
C LEU A 57 5.92 8.41 8.82
N ASN A 58 4.60 8.23 8.88
CA ASN A 58 3.84 7.63 7.79
C ASN A 58 3.45 8.69 6.76
N PHE A 59 3.65 8.41 5.48
CA PHE A 59 3.31 9.32 4.38
C PHE A 59 2.19 8.73 3.52
N GLY A 60 1.43 9.54 2.77
CA GLY A 60 0.35 9.05 1.91
C GLY A 60 -0.99 8.93 2.63
N VAL A 61 -1.76 7.86 2.37
CA VAL A 61 -3.17 7.77 2.80
C VAL A 61 -3.41 6.62 3.77
N ALA A 62 -4.01 6.89 4.93
CA ALA A 62 -4.58 5.89 5.83
C ALA A 62 -3.61 4.79 6.31
N ASN A 63 -2.31 5.09 6.41
CA ASN A 63 -1.31 4.17 6.93
C ASN A 63 -1.31 4.15 8.47
N THR A 64 -1.12 2.98 9.08
CA THR A 64 -1.00 2.83 10.53
C THR A 64 0.35 2.23 10.91
N GLY A 65 1.04 2.79 11.91
CA GLY A 65 2.29 2.27 12.46
C GLY A 65 3.47 3.23 12.27
N ILE A 66 4.60 2.78 11.72
CA ILE A 66 5.85 3.55 11.68
C ILE A 66 6.44 3.55 10.26
N ALA A 67 6.83 4.72 9.74
CA ALA A 67 7.61 4.88 8.51
C ALA A 67 7.03 4.25 7.23
N ASN A 68 5.71 3.99 7.18
CA ASN A 68 5.09 3.47 5.96
C ASN A 68 5.08 4.56 4.86
N ASN A 69 5.36 4.16 3.62
CA ASN A 69 5.44 5.05 2.44
C ASN A 69 6.40 6.25 2.55
N LEU A 70 7.40 6.21 3.44
CA LEU A 70 8.29 7.33 3.77
C LEU A 70 8.89 8.08 2.55
N LEU A 71 9.13 7.41 1.42
CA LEU A 71 9.76 7.97 0.24
C LEU A 71 8.94 7.82 -1.06
N GLY A 72 7.65 7.48 -0.99
CA GLY A 72 6.84 7.29 -2.20
C GLY A 72 5.32 7.19 -2.00
N PRO A 73 4.53 7.22 -3.09
CA PRO A 73 3.07 7.27 -3.01
C PRO A 73 2.44 5.91 -2.64
N GLY A 74 1.47 5.92 -1.73
CA GLY A 74 0.75 4.71 -1.33
C GLY A 74 -0.23 4.97 -0.19
N GLY A 75 -0.76 3.89 0.37
CA GLY A 75 -1.67 3.97 1.50
C GLY A 75 -2.17 2.63 2.02
N LEU A 76 -2.98 2.66 3.08
CA LEU A 76 -3.61 1.50 3.72
C LEU A 76 -2.60 0.44 4.21
N ASN A 77 -1.35 0.82 4.42
CA ASN A 77 -0.31 -0.04 4.97
C ASN A 77 -0.38 -0.04 6.51
N ASN A 78 -0.22 -1.21 7.13
CA ASN A 78 -0.30 -1.37 8.58
C ASN A 78 0.97 -2.04 9.14
N GLY A 79 1.70 -1.37 10.02
CA GLY A 79 2.92 -1.85 10.67
C GLY A 79 4.13 -0.96 10.41
N ILE A 80 5.30 -1.52 10.13
CA ILE A 80 6.57 -0.79 10.11
C ILE A 80 7.19 -0.79 8.72
N ALA A 81 7.59 0.37 8.20
CA ALA A 81 8.40 0.56 6.99
C ALA A 81 7.83 -0.10 5.70
N ASN A 82 6.51 -0.31 5.61
CA ASN A 82 5.90 -0.90 4.42
C ASN A 82 5.71 0.13 3.31
N GLY A 83 5.77 -0.32 2.06
CA GLY A 83 5.63 0.51 0.87
C GLY A 83 6.67 1.62 0.80
N LEU A 84 7.89 1.42 1.32
CA LEU A 84 8.92 2.46 1.50
C LEU A 84 9.08 3.42 0.30
N LEU A 85 9.13 2.87 -0.92
CA LEU A 85 9.27 3.62 -2.18
C LEU A 85 7.95 3.81 -2.93
N GLY A 86 6.84 3.50 -2.27
CA GLY A 86 5.47 3.45 -2.80
C GLY A 86 4.82 2.07 -2.67
N GLY A 87 3.51 2.05 -2.87
CA GLY A 87 2.66 0.85 -2.81
C GLY A 87 1.76 0.78 -1.58
N SER A 88 0.73 -0.08 -1.66
CA SER A 88 -0.46 0.03 -0.80
C SER A 88 -0.97 -1.31 -0.27
N GLY A 89 -1.65 -1.27 0.88
CA GLY A 89 -2.35 -2.42 1.47
C GLY A 89 -1.45 -3.48 2.11
N ASN A 90 -0.17 -3.18 2.35
CA ASN A 90 0.75 -4.11 2.97
C ASN A 90 0.59 -4.16 4.49
N GLN A 91 0.82 -5.32 5.11
CA GLN A 91 0.67 -5.50 6.56
C GLN A 91 1.91 -6.17 7.16
N GLY A 92 2.37 -5.71 8.32
CA GLY A 92 3.56 -6.23 9.01
C GLY A 92 4.77 -5.32 8.87
N VAL A 93 5.94 -5.85 8.51
CA VAL A 93 7.23 -5.14 8.59
C VAL A 93 7.97 -5.16 7.25
N ALA A 94 8.45 -4.00 6.78
CA ALA A 94 9.36 -3.83 5.66
C ALA A 94 8.92 -4.46 4.32
N ASN A 95 7.60 -4.59 4.08
CA ASN A 95 7.10 -5.10 2.81
C ASN A 95 7.12 -4.01 1.72
N LEU A 96 7.44 -4.32 0.47
CA LEU A 96 7.54 -3.37 -0.64
C LEU A 96 6.62 -3.78 -1.80
N GLY A 97 5.95 -2.79 -2.42
CA GLY A 97 4.94 -3.03 -3.46
C GLY A 97 3.53 -3.09 -2.86
N ASN A 98 2.69 -4.03 -3.27
CA ASN A 98 1.25 -4.00 -2.99
C ASN A 98 0.70 -5.28 -2.34
N ALA A 99 -0.20 -5.11 -1.36
CA ALA A 99 -0.98 -6.17 -0.73
C ALA A 99 -0.14 -7.34 -0.16
N ASN A 100 1.07 -7.07 0.30
CA ASN A 100 1.94 -8.08 0.92
C ASN A 100 1.72 -8.16 2.43
N VAL A 101 1.81 -9.36 3.05
CA VAL A 101 1.48 -9.57 4.47
C VAL A 101 2.58 -10.33 5.19
N GLY A 102 3.17 -9.76 6.24
CA GLY A 102 4.22 -10.39 7.05
C GLY A 102 5.49 -9.54 7.08
N VAL A 103 6.66 -10.12 6.86
CA VAL A 103 7.97 -9.45 7.02
C VAL A 103 8.75 -9.45 5.71
N ALA A 104 9.30 -8.32 5.29
CA ALA A 104 10.28 -8.19 4.20
C ALA A 104 9.84 -8.76 2.83
N ASN A 105 8.54 -8.76 2.52
CA ASN A 105 8.03 -9.28 1.25
C ASN A 105 8.02 -8.22 0.15
N ILE A 106 8.41 -8.55 -1.08
CA ILE A 106 8.67 -7.62 -2.19
C ILE A 106 7.86 -8.01 -3.43
N GLY A 107 7.05 -7.08 -3.94
CA GLY A 107 6.26 -7.21 -5.16
C GLY A 107 4.77 -7.13 -4.86
N ALA A 108 3.97 -8.07 -5.36
CA ALA A 108 2.51 -8.03 -5.20
C ALA A 108 1.93 -9.30 -4.55
N PHE A 109 1.00 -9.15 -3.61
CA PHE A 109 0.22 -10.24 -3.03
C PHE A 109 1.06 -11.35 -2.35
N ASN A 110 2.21 -10.99 -1.76
CA ASN A 110 3.12 -11.93 -1.14
C ASN A 110 2.92 -12.01 0.39
N GLY A 111 2.68 -13.20 0.95
CA GLY A 111 2.49 -13.45 2.38
C GLY A 111 3.64 -14.22 3.04
N GLY A 112 4.03 -13.92 4.28
CA GLY A 112 5.07 -14.63 5.02
C GLY A 112 6.31 -13.79 5.32
N ILE A 113 7.52 -14.36 5.25
CA ILE A 113 8.77 -13.68 5.62
C ILE A 113 9.79 -13.74 4.46
N ALA A 114 10.20 -12.61 3.88
CA ALA A 114 11.20 -12.51 2.80
C ALA A 114 10.76 -13.09 1.43
N ASN A 115 9.49 -12.90 1.09
CA ASN A 115 8.88 -13.38 -0.16
C ASN A 115 9.09 -12.42 -1.34
N ILE A 116 9.41 -12.90 -2.55
CA ILE A 116 9.77 -12.00 -3.67
C ILE A 116 9.09 -12.41 -4.99
N GLY A 117 8.31 -11.51 -5.56
CA GLY A 117 7.65 -11.67 -6.86
C GLY A 117 6.18 -11.28 -6.81
N ALA A 118 5.31 -12.06 -7.46
CA ALA A 118 3.87 -11.94 -7.29
C ALA A 118 3.29 -13.25 -6.74
N PHE A 119 2.43 -13.18 -5.71
CA PHE A 119 1.69 -14.29 -5.08
C PHE A 119 2.49 -15.18 -4.09
N ASN A 120 3.61 -14.68 -3.54
CA ASN A 120 4.57 -15.41 -2.71
C ASN A 120 4.12 -15.76 -1.25
N GLY A 121 4.81 -16.65 -0.51
CA GLY A 121 4.22 -17.44 0.61
C GLY A 121 5.12 -18.14 1.69
N GLY A 122 5.87 -17.42 2.56
CA GLY A 122 6.57 -17.96 3.77
C GLY A 122 8.04 -17.51 3.92
N ILE A 123 8.93 -18.17 4.70
CA ILE A 123 10.44 -18.04 4.60
C ILE A 123 10.91 -18.72 3.30
N ALA A 124 10.14 -18.52 2.27
CA ALA A 124 9.66 -19.57 1.39
C ALA A 124 8.89 -18.83 0.32
N ASN A 125 9.59 -18.15 -0.58
CA ASN A 125 8.97 -17.37 -1.64
C ASN A 125 7.98 -18.28 -2.40
N ILE A 126 6.87 -17.72 -2.90
CA ILE A 126 5.83 -18.41 -3.68
C ILE A 126 5.37 -17.69 -4.98
N GLY A 127 6.26 -17.27 -5.90
CA GLY A 127 5.77 -16.78 -7.19
C GLY A 127 6.79 -16.22 -8.17
N GLY A 128 6.61 -16.42 -9.48
CA GLY A 128 5.39 -16.97 -10.08
C GLY A 128 5.20 -18.51 -9.97
N PRO A 129 6.19 -19.33 -10.34
CA PRO A 129 7.48 -19.68 -9.69
C PRO A 129 7.74 -19.52 -8.18
N ASN A 130 7.59 -20.55 -7.34
CA ASN A 130 7.60 -20.36 -5.88
C ASN A 130 9.00 -20.59 -5.23
N VAL A 131 9.72 -19.53 -4.74
CA VAL A 131 11.18 -19.53 -4.41
C VAL A 131 11.83 -19.24 -3.00
N GLY A 132 11.61 -19.96 -1.86
CA GLY A 132 12.51 -19.88 -0.65
C GLY A 132 12.98 -21.18 0.10
N LEU A 133 12.96 -21.28 1.44
CA LEU A 133 13.46 -22.47 2.18
C LEU A 133 12.66 -23.73 1.82
N LEU A 134 11.35 -23.54 1.68
CA LEU A 134 10.43 -24.35 0.89
C LEU A 134 10.08 -23.59 -0.41
N ASN A 135 9.93 -24.32 -1.52
CA ASN A 135 9.76 -23.82 -2.89
C ASN A 135 8.74 -24.72 -3.64
N VAL A 136 7.91 -24.18 -4.55
CA VAL A 136 6.70 -24.85 -5.14
C VAL A 136 6.40 -24.32 -6.59
N GLY A 137 5.46 -24.84 -7.38
CA GLY A 137 4.96 -24.17 -8.61
C GLY A 137 5.72 -24.49 -9.91
N GLN A 138 6.15 -23.49 -10.69
CA GLN A 138 6.95 -23.68 -11.93
C GLN A 138 8.33 -23.02 -11.81
N PHE A 139 9.44 -23.76 -11.96
CA PHE A 139 10.83 -23.29 -11.71
C PHE A 139 11.18 -23.11 -10.23
N ASN A 140 11.20 -24.22 -9.49
CA ASN A 140 11.25 -24.22 -8.03
C ASN A 140 12.62 -24.74 -7.56
N LEU A 141 13.25 -23.99 -6.67
CA LEU A 141 14.63 -24.05 -6.19
C LEU A 141 14.88 -23.75 -4.66
N GLY A 142 14.39 -24.57 -3.73
CA GLY A 142 14.60 -24.49 -2.28
C GLY A 142 15.25 -25.74 -1.68
N ALA A 143 15.27 -25.91 -0.36
CA ALA A 143 15.78 -27.14 0.26
C ALA A 143 14.91 -28.35 -0.14
N VAL A 144 13.60 -28.12 -0.21
CA VAL A 144 12.58 -29.01 -0.77
C VAL A 144 11.85 -28.27 -1.91
N ASN A 145 11.60 -28.97 -3.02
CA ASN A 145 11.00 -28.40 -4.24
C ASN A 145 9.83 -29.19 -4.79
N VAL A 146 8.75 -28.48 -5.17
CA VAL A 146 7.46 -29.12 -5.52
C VAL A 146 6.82 -28.52 -6.79
N GLY A 147 6.95 -29.16 -7.95
CA GLY A 147 6.40 -28.71 -9.25
C GLY A 147 7.38 -28.94 -10.40
N ASN A 148 7.63 -28.02 -11.34
CA ASN A 148 8.91 -28.12 -12.11
C ASN A 148 10.07 -27.69 -11.19
N GLY A 149 10.40 -28.59 -10.26
CA GLY A 149 11.38 -28.42 -9.21
C GLY A 149 12.76 -28.78 -9.72
N ARG A 150 13.46 -27.81 -10.33
CA ARG A 150 14.79 -28.04 -10.89
C ARG A 150 15.88 -28.28 -9.85
N GLY A 151 15.68 -27.91 -8.58
CA GLY A 151 16.69 -27.94 -7.51
C GLY A 151 16.28 -28.72 -6.25
N GLY A 152 17.10 -28.67 -5.20
CA GLY A 152 16.75 -29.15 -3.84
C GLY A 152 17.25 -30.53 -3.46
N ILE A 153 17.43 -30.74 -2.15
CA ILE A 153 17.85 -32.01 -1.55
C ILE A 153 16.78 -33.07 -1.80
N LEU A 154 15.51 -32.68 -1.60
CA LEU A 154 14.34 -33.44 -2.04
C LEU A 154 13.64 -32.68 -3.17
N ARG A 155 13.53 -33.33 -4.34
CA ARG A 155 12.73 -32.88 -5.49
C ARG A 155 11.48 -33.72 -5.60
N LEU A 156 10.32 -33.10 -5.84
CA LEU A 156 9.13 -33.80 -6.32
C LEU A 156 8.46 -33.00 -7.45
N GLY A 157 8.28 -33.67 -8.59
CA GLY A 157 7.62 -33.15 -9.78
C GLY A 157 8.42 -33.39 -11.05
N PHE A 158 7.77 -33.11 -12.18
CA PHE A 158 8.07 -33.63 -13.53
C PHE A 158 8.95 -32.67 -14.36
#